data_AF-A0A968DUS6-F1
#
_entry.id   AF-A0A968DUS6-F1
#
_cell.length_a   1.000
_cell.length_b   1.000
_cell.length_c   1.000
_cell.angle_alpha   90.00
_cell.angle_beta   90.00
_cell.angle_gamma   90.00
#
_symmetry.space_group_name_H-M   'P 1'
#
loop_
_entity.id
_entity.type
_entity.pdbx_description
1 polymer ?
#
loop_
_entity_poly.entity_id
_entity_poly.type
_entity_poly.pdbx_seq_one_letter_code
_entity_poly.pdbx_strand_id
1 'polypeptide(L)' 'MSVPKVSGDQVDFISGYTYAQRPVSLMWEDRKYEVETVIAEWKTPEGKHFMVSTTSGDEFEIIYQNDGID' A
#
# COMPACT_ATOMS: atom_id res chain seq x y z
N MET A 1 -17.97 0.30 -7.89
CA MET A 1 -16.66 0.30 -8.57
C MET A 1 -15.70 -0.41 -7.63
N SER A 2 -15.00 -1.45 -8.08
CA SER A 2 -14.08 -2.19 -7.22
C SER A 2 -12.72 -1.51 -7.27
N VAL A 3 -12.16 -1.16 -6.13
CA VAL A 3 -10.82 -0.57 -6.06
C VAL A 3 -9.78 -1.67 -6.32
N PRO A 4 -8.73 -1.40 -7.11
CA PRO A 4 -7.64 -2.36 -7.35
C PRO A 4 -6.89 -2.65 -6.05
N LYS A 5 -6.53 -3.93 -5.85
CA LYS A 5 -5.81 -4.43 -4.67
C LYS A 5 -4.38 -4.77 -5.06
N VAL A 6 -3.41 -4.23 -4.35
CA VAL A 6 -1.98 -4.39 -4.60
C VAL A 6 -1.32 -5.05 -3.39
N SER A 7 -0.48 -6.05 -3.63
CA SER A 7 0.26 -6.71 -2.55
C SER A 7 1.46 -5.85 -2.12
N GLY A 8 1.81 -5.90 -0.83
CA GLY A 8 2.91 -5.11 -0.26
C GLY A 8 4.29 -5.38 -0.88
N ASP A 9 4.51 -6.53 -1.52
CA ASP A 9 5.71 -6.88 -2.28
C ASP A 9 5.92 -6.03 -3.56
N GLN A 10 4.87 -5.39 -4.07
CA GLN A 10 4.92 -4.51 -5.25
C GLN A 10 4.98 -3.02 -4.88
N VAL A 11 5.28 -2.71 -3.61
CA VAL A 11 5.22 -1.35 -3.06
C VAL A 11 6.58 -0.98 -2.46
N ASP A 12 7.10 0.18 -2.85
CA ASP A 12 8.30 0.76 -2.25
C ASP A 12 7.92 1.46 -0.92
N PHE A 13 8.59 1.08 0.17
CA PHE A 13 8.46 1.69 1.49
C PHE A 13 9.74 2.42 1.89
N ILE A 14 9.62 3.62 2.46
CA ILE A 14 10.76 4.26 3.13
C ILE A 14 10.97 3.57 4.48
N SER A 15 12.01 2.75 4.58
CA SER A 15 12.46 2.11 5.83
C SER A 15 13.28 3.08 6.69
N GLY A 16 12.74 4.28 6.92
CA GLY A 16 13.42 5.39 7.58
C GLY A 16 12.71 5.76 8.87
N TYR A 17 13.14 5.14 9.98
CA TYR A 17 12.97 5.58 11.36
C TYR A 17 11.56 6.01 11.84
N THR A 18 11.04 5.22 12.77
CA THR A 18 9.89 5.53 13.67
C THR A 18 8.52 5.31 13.04
N TYR A 19 8.12 4.03 12.97
CA TYR A 19 6.72 3.60 13.12
C TYR A 19 5.64 4.19 12.19
N ALA A 20 6.01 4.58 10.97
CA ALA A 20 5.04 4.86 9.91
C ALA A 20 5.54 4.27 8.58
N GLN A 21 5.30 2.97 8.38
CA GLN A 21 5.43 2.31 7.07
C GLN A 21 4.32 2.83 6.16
N ARG A 22 4.46 4.07 5.67
CA ARG A 22 3.56 4.63 4.68
C ARG A 22 4.09 4.28 3.28
N PRO A 23 3.27 3.69 2.42
CA PRO A 23 3.64 3.40 1.04
C PRO A 23 3.91 4.73 0.31
N VAL A 24 4.99 4.79 -0.46
CA VAL A 24 5.38 6.01 -1.20
C VAL A 24 5.11 5.86 -2.68
N SER A 25 5.26 4.65 -3.20
CA SER A 25 4.88 4.34 -4.57
C SER A 25 4.56 2.87 -4.71
N LEU A 26 3.63 2.56 -5.61
CA LEU A 26 3.17 1.21 -5.91
C LEU A 26 3.33 0.89 -7.39
N MET A 27 3.62 -0.37 -7.70
CA MET A 27 3.64 -0.90 -9.07
C MET A 27 2.32 -1.61 -9.37
N TRP A 28 1.60 -1.16 -10.38
CA TRP A 28 0.35 -1.75 -10.85
C TRP A 28 0.34 -1.80 -12.38
N GLU A 29 0.02 -2.96 -12.96
CA GLU A 29 -0.01 -3.18 -14.43
C GLU A 29 1.24 -2.65 -15.17
N ASP A 30 2.43 -2.96 -14.65
CA ASP A 30 3.73 -2.51 -15.19
C ASP A 30 3.94 -0.98 -15.16
N ARG A 31 3.09 -0.24 -14.42
CA ARG A 31 3.19 1.20 -14.22
C ARG A 31 3.45 1.52 -12.76
N LYS A 32 4.32 2.50 -12.54
CA LYS A 32 4.60 3.04 -11.21
C LYS A 32 3.64 4.19 -10.92
N TYR A 33 2.95 4.09 -9.78
CA TYR A 33 2.06 5.12 -9.26
C TYR A 33 2.65 5.71 -7.99
N GLU A 34 2.71 7.04 -7.91
CA GLU A 34 3.16 7.74 -6.72
C GLU A 34 1.99 7.96 -5.77
N VAL A 35 2.16 7.54 -4.53
CA VAL A 35 1.16 7.70 -3.48
C VAL A 35 1.23 9.13 -2.97
N GLU A 36 0.12 9.86 -3.11
CA GLU A 36 -0.02 11.22 -2.58
C GLU A 36 -0.38 11.21 -1.10
N THR A 37 -1.37 10.41 -0.73
CA THR A 37 -1.84 10.34 0.67
C THR A 37 -2.41 8.97 1.02
N VAL A 38 -2.34 8.62 2.31
CA VAL A 38 -3.03 7.46 2.87
C VAL A 38 -4.41 7.92 3.34
N ILE A 39 -5.45 7.44 2.66
CA ILE A 39 -6.85 7.76 2.96
C ILE A 39 -7.28 7.06 4.26
N ALA A 40 -6.92 5.79 4.42
CA ALA A 40 -7.28 5.00 5.58
C ALA A 40 -6.26 3.87 5.85
N GLU A 41 -6.10 3.48 7.11
CA GLU A 41 -5.34 2.30 7.50
C GLU A 41 -6.17 1.44 8.45
N TRP A 42 -6.15 0.13 8.25
CA TRP A 42 -6.81 -0.81 9.14
C TRP A 42 -6.05 -2.14 9.20
N LYS A 43 -6.32 -2.93 10.24
CA LYS A 43 -5.77 -4.27 10.40
C LYS A 43 -6.89 -5.28 10.32
N THR A 44 -6.66 -6.35 9.58
CA THR A 44 -7.53 -7.51 9.48
C THR A 44 -6.78 -8.74 9.99
N PRO A 45 -7.46 -9.88 10.18
CA PRO A 45 -6.79 -11.15 10.47
C PRO A 45 -5.80 -11.58 9.36
N GLU A 46 -6.00 -11.12 8.13
CA GLU A 46 -5.17 -11.47 6.96
C GLU A 46 -3.91 -10.59 6.86
N GLY A 47 -3.91 -9.39 7.45
CA GLY A 47 -2.77 -8.49 7.39
C GLY A 47 -3.10 -7.03 7.69
N LYS A 48 -2.15 -6.15 7.40
CA LYS A 48 -2.37 -4.69 7.48
C LYS A 48 -2.82 -4.18 6.11
N HIS A 49 -3.93 -3.45 6.09
CA HIS A 49 -4.49 -2.86 4.89
C HIS A 49 -4.31 -1.34 4.92
N PHE A 50 -4.06 -0.76 3.75
CA PHE A 50 -3.95 0.66 3.55
C PHE A 50 -4.74 1.06 2.31
N MET A 51 -5.61 2.05 2.44
CA MET A 51 -6.21 2.74 1.30
C MET A 51 -5.38 3.97 1.01
N VAL A 52 -4.93 4.11 -0.24
CA VAL A 52 -4.08 5.22 -0.68
C VAL A 52 -4.68 5.90 -1.89
N SER A 53 -4.49 7.21 -2.00
CA SER A 53 -4.70 7.93 -3.26
C SER A 53 -3.35 8.23 -3.90
N THR A 54 -3.33 8.19 -5.21
CA THR A 54 -2.17 8.56 -6.01
C THR A 54 -2.29 10.03 -6.44
N THR A 55 -1.18 10.61 -6.89
CA THR A 55 -1.16 11.97 -7.46
C THR A 55 -2.01 12.12 -8.71
N SER A 56 -2.38 11.00 -9.35
CA SER A 56 -3.30 10.98 -10.50
C SER A 56 -4.78 10.98 -10.08
N GLY A 57 -5.07 10.86 -8.78
CA GLY A 57 -6.42 10.76 -8.21
C GLY A 57 -6.96 9.33 -8.15
N ASP A 58 -6.19 8.33 -8.61
CA ASP A 58 -6.57 6.92 -8.51
C ASP A 58 -6.38 6.38 -7.09
N GLU A 59 -7.30 5.53 -6.65
CA GLU A 59 -7.30 4.93 -5.33
C GLU A 59 -6.88 3.45 -5.38
N PHE A 60 -6.01 3.04 -4.47
CA PHE A 60 -5.52 1.66 -4.37
C PHE A 60 -5.60 1.14 -2.94
N GLU A 61 -5.99 -0.14 -2.80
CA GLU A 61 -5.88 -0.87 -1.54
C GLU A 61 -4.59 -1.67 -1.52
N ILE A 62 -3.70 -1.36 -0.59
CA ILE A 62 -2.46 -2.11 -0.35
C ILE A 62 -2.70 -3.10 0.78
N ILE A 63 -2.41 -4.37 0.53
CA ILE A 63 -2.53 -5.46 1.51
C ILE A 63 -1.14 -5.95 1.86
N TYR A 64 -0.75 -5.70 3.10
CA TYR A 64 0.47 -6.24 3.69
C TYR A 64 0.12 -7.54 4.43
N GLN A 65 0.19 -8.65 3.72
CA GLN A 65 0.19 -9.97 4.35
C GLN A 65 1.55 -10.13 5.01
N ASN A 66 1.57 -10.15 6.34
CA ASN A 66 2.76 -10.56 7.06
C ASN A 66 2.81 -12.08 6.92
N ASP A 67 3.35 -12.57 5.80
CA ASP A 67 3.69 -13.98 5.66
C ASP A 67 4.77 -14.23 6.71
N GLY A 68 4.35 -14.76 7.86
CA GLY A 68 5.23 -15.16 8.93
C GLY A 68 6.07 -16.32 8.45
N ILE A 69 7.08 -16.05 7.64
CA ILE A 69 8.22 -16.95 7.50
C ILE A 69 9.11 -16.69 8.71
N ASP A 70 8.81 -17.43 9.79
CA ASP A 70 9.79 -17.81 10.81
C ASP A 70 10.81 -18.78 10.18
#